data_AF-A0A2T4WPA6-F1
#
_entry.id   AF-A0A2T4WPA6-F1
#
_cell.length_a   1.000
_cell.length_b   1.000
_cell.length_c   1.000
_cell.angle_alpha   90.00
_cell.angle_beta   90.00
_cell.angle_gamma   90.00
#
_symmetry.space_group_name_H-M   'P 1'
#
loop_
_entity.id
_entity.type
_entity.pdbx_description
1 polymer ?
#
loop_
_entity_poly.entity_id
_entity_poly.type
_entity_poly.pdbx_seq_one_letter_code
_entity_poly.pdbx_strand_id
1 'polypeptide(L)'
;MNLVKNPKAAKSALIGIAGLLVVFGMTYALSDGSEASTVFAGEDISEGGLRRVGMGLGAFYILTAVAILAILYVEVSRLFSK
;
A
#
# COMPACT_ATOMS: atom_id res chain seq x y z
N MET A 1 -23.46 3.25 14.05
CA MET A 1 -22.84 3.42 15.39
C MET A 1 -22.27 2.10 15.96
N ASN A 2 -21.79 1.15 15.14
CA ASN A 2 -21.34 -0.18 15.63
C ASN A 2 -19.86 -0.26 16.02
N LEU A 3 -19.04 0.70 15.56
CA LEU A 3 -17.59 0.72 15.83
C LEU A 3 -17.27 1.21 17.25
N VAL A 4 -18.05 2.19 17.77
CA VAL A 4 -17.89 2.75 19.12
C VAL A 4 -18.30 1.73 20.20
N LYS A 5 -19.21 0.81 19.89
CA LYS A 5 -19.71 -0.21 20.83
C LYS A 5 -18.79 -1.44 20.93
N ASN A 6 -17.84 -1.60 19.99
CA ASN A 6 -16.93 -2.75 19.93
C ASN A 6 -15.46 -2.28 19.85
N PRO A 7 -14.85 -1.88 20.98
CA PRO A 7 -13.51 -1.30 21.00
C PRO A 7 -12.44 -2.24 20.43
N LYS A 8 -12.64 -3.56 20.52
CA LYS A 8 -11.71 -4.57 19.98
C LYS A 8 -11.66 -4.54 18.44
N ALA A 9 -12.81 -4.43 17.78
CA ALA A 9 -12.90 -4.31 16.32
C ALA A 9 -12.41 -2.94 15.83
N ALA A 10 -12.65 -1.88 16.61
CA ALA A 10 -12.10 -0.56 16.32
C ALA A 10 -10.57 -0.58 16.36
N LYS A 11 -9.96 -1.24 17.34
CA LYS A 11 -8.50 -1.36 17.45
C LYS A 11 -7.88 -2.11 16.26
N SER A 12 -8.48 -3.22 15.82
CA SER A 12 -7.97 -3.96 14.65
C SER A 12 -8.10 -3.17 13.35
N ALA A 13 -9.22 -2.45 13.17
CA ALA A 13 -9.38 -1.56 12.02
C ALA A 13 -8.34 -0.43 12.02
N LEU A 14 -8.08 0.18 13.19
CA LEU A 14 -7.05 1.22 13.32
C LEU A 14 -5.65 0.72 12.98
N ILE A 15 -5.30 -0.51 13.36
CA ILE A 15 -4.01 -1.13 12.99
C ILE A 15 -3.92 -1.30 11.47
N GLY A 16 -5.00 -1.76 10.83
CA GLY A 16 -5.06 -1.88 9.37
C GLY A 16 -4.88 -0.54 8.65
N ILE A 17 -5.58 0.50 9.11
CA ILE A 17 -5.46 1.86 8.57
C ILE A 17 -4.04 2.41 8.78
N ALA A 18 -3.48 2.24 9.97
CA ALA A 18 -2.11 2.69 10.27
C ALA A 18 -1.08 2.00 9.36
N GLY A 19 -1.22 0.67 9.16
CA GLY A 19 -0.36 -0.07 8.23
C GLY A 19 -0.47 0.44 6.79
N LEU A 20 -1.69 0.72 6.34
CA LEU A 20 -1.93 1.29 5.01
C LEU A 20 -1.27 2.66 4.83
N LEU A 21 -1.40 3.54 5.82
CA LEU A 21 -0.77 4.86 5.83
C LEU A 21 0.75 4.77 5.79
N VAL A 22 1.34 3.81 6.50
CA VAL A 22 2.79 3.56 6.46
C VAL A 22 3.24 3.17 5.05
N VAL A 23 2.50 2.27 4.38
CA VAL A 23 2.84 1.85 3.01
C VAL A 23 2.73 3.02 2.05
N PHE A 24 1.63 3.77 2.07
CA PHE A 24 1.47 4.95 1.21
C PHE A 24 2.52 6.03 1.48
N GLY A 25 2.84 6.30 2.74
CA GLY A 25 3.88 7.27 3.11
C GLY A 25 5.25 6.85 2.60
N MET A 26 5.59 5.57 2.75
CA MET A 26 6.85 5.00 2.26
C MET A 26 6.93 5.06 0.74
N THR A 27 5.88 4.65 0.02
CA THR A 27 5.90 4.65 -1.44
C THR A 27 5.88 6.06 -1.99
N TYR A 28 5.20 7.00 -1.35
CA TYR A 28 5.24 8.42 -1.74
C TYR A 28 6.63 9.04 -1.56
N ALA A 29 7.34 8.66 -0.49
CA ALA A 29 8.72 9.09 -0.27
C ALA A 29 9.70 8.51 -1.30
N LEU A 30 9.45 7.27 -1.77
CA LEU A 30 10.25 6.61 -2.80
C LEU A 30 9.86 6.99 -4.23
N SER A 31 8.66 7.54 -4.43
CA SER A 31 8.17 7.91 -5.76
C SER A 31 8.72 9.26 -6.18
N ASP A 32 9.30 9.30 -7.38
CA ASP A 32 9.71 10.51 -8.08
C ASP A 32 8.65 10.86 -9.15
N GLY A 33 8.52 12.15 -9.45
CA GLY A 33 7.68 12.65 -10.54
C GLY A 33 8.47 13.32 -11.66
N SER A 34 9.80 13.45 -11.53
CA SER A 34 10.66 14.25 -12.42
C SER A 34 10.55 13.86 -13.90
N GLU A 35 10.15 12.63 -14.16
CA GLU A 35 9.83 12.06 -15.48
C GLU A 35 8.81 12.90 -16.26
N ALA A 36 7.92 13.63 -15.57
CA ALA A 36 6.97 14.55 -16.18
C ALA A 36 7.66 15.67 -16.97
N SER A 37 8.82 16.13 -16.50
CA SER A 37 9.59 17.22 -17.13
C SER A 37 10.66 16.73 -18.12
N THR A 38 10.85 15.42 -18.23
CA THR A 38 11.91 14.82 -19.05
C THR A 38 11.33 13.88 -20.11
N VAL A 39 10.83 12.72 -19.70
CA VAL A 39 10.30 11.67 -20.59
C VAL A 39 8.96 12.07 -21.17
N PHE A 40 8.10 12.70 -20.36
CA PHE A 40 6.78 13.19 -20.76
C PHE A 40 6.77 14.69 -21.06
N ALA A 41 7.95 15.26 -21.35
CA ALA A 41 8.09 16.68 -21.66
C ALA A 41 7.31 17.01 -22.94
N GLY A 42 6.17 17.68 -22.79
CA GLY A 42 5.26 18.03 -23.88
C GLY A 42 3.86 17.43 -23.74
N GLU A 43 3.67 16.49 -22.82
CA GLU A 43 2.35 16.06 -22.38
C GLU A 43 1.87 16.95 -21.23
N ASP A 44 0.55 17.14 -21.10
CA ASP A 44 -0.07 17.96 -20.03
C ASP A 44 -0.10 17.18 -18.70
N ILE A 45 1.02 16.55 -18.36
CA ILE A 45 1.22 15.70 -17.19
C ILE A 45 2.03 16.48 -16.17
N SER A 46 1.43 16.72 -15.00
CA SER A 46 2.14 17.34 -13.88
C SER A 46 3.03 16.33 -13.14
N GLU A 47 4.17 16.82 -12.66
CA GLU A 47 5.09 16.08 -11.78
C GLU A 47 4.37 15.47 -10.57
N GLY A 48 3.50 16.26 -9.93
CA GLY A 48 2.69 15.80 -8.81
C GLY A 48 1.61 14.77 -9.18
N GLY A 49 1.16 14.75 -10.43
CA GLY A 49 0.30 13.69 -10.96
C GLY A 49 1.07 12.38 -11.09
N LEU A 50 2.21 12.43 -11.76
CA LEU A 50 3.03 11.24 -12.03
C LEU A 50 3.59 10.62 -10.74
N ARG A 51 4.03 11.46 -9.79
CA ARG A 51 4.47 11.00 -8.47
C ARG A 51 3.37 10.26 -7.69
N ARG A 52 2.10 10.69 -7.82
CA ARG A 52 0.96 10.00 -7.19
C ARG A 52 0.65 8.67 -7.87
N VAL A 53 0.80 8.58 -9.18
CA VAL A 53 0.69 7.32 -9.93
C VAL A 53 1.79 6.35 -9.48
N GLY A 54 3.04 6.79 -9.43
CA GLY A 54 4.17 6.02 -8.90
C GLY A 54 3.91 5.52 -7.48
N MET A 55 3.40 6.38 -6.60
CA MET A 55 3.02 6.02 -5.23
C MET A 55 1.96 4.91 -5.21
N GLY A 56 0.93 5.02 -6.04
CA GLY A 56 -0.15 4.05 -6.13
C GLY A 56 0.32 2.69 -6.65
N LEU A 57 1.15 2.68 -7.70
CA LEU A 57 1.75 1.47 -8.25
C LEU A 57 2.68 0.80 -7.24
N GLY A 58 3.56 1.58 -6.60
CA GLY A 58 4.45 1.08 -5.55
C GLY A 58 3.69 0.46 -4.38
N ALA A 59 2.62 1.12 -3.92
CA ALA A 59 1.77 0.61 -2.85
C ALA A 59 1.08 -0.69 -3.25
N PHE A 60 0.57 -0.76 -4.48
CA PHE A 60 -0.04 -1.98 -5.03
C PHE A 60 0.96 -3.14 -5.02
N TYR A 61 2.17 -2.96 -5.56
CA TYR A 61 3.18 -4.03 -5.61
C TYR A 61 3.59 -4.53 -4.23
N ILE A 62 3.80 -3.63 -3.27
CA ILE A 62 4.16 -4.01 -1.89
C ILE A 62 3.02 -4.82 -1.26
N LEU A 63 1.78 -4.34 -1.34
CA LEU A 63 0.64 -5.01 -0.75
C LEU A 63 0.36 -6.36 -1.41
N THR A 64 0.52 -6.46 -2.73
CA THR A 64 0.41 -7.73 -3.45
C THR A 64 1.48 -8.73 -3.00
N ALA A 65 2.74 -8.30 -2.88
CA ALA A 65 3.82 -9.17 -2.39
C ALA A 65 3.54 -9.67 -0.96
N VAL A 66 3.13 -8.77 -0.06
CA VAL A 66 2.75 -9.13 1.32
C VAL A 66 1.59 -10.10 1.33
N ALA A 67 0.56 -9.89 0.50
CA ALA A 67 -0.58 -10.78 0.41
C ALA A 67 -0.17 -12.19 -0.07
N ILE A 68 0.66 -12.29 -1.10
CA ILE A 68 1.19 -13.57 -1.59
C ILE A 68 1.96 -14.28 -0.47
N LEU A 69 2.90 -13.59 0.20
CA LEU A 69 3.67 -14.17 1.30
C LEU A 69 2.79 -14.65 2.45
N ALA A 70 1.76 -13.88 2.80
CA ALA A 70 0.81 -14.26 3.84
C ALA A 70 0.03 -15.52 3.47
N ILE A 71 -0.44 -15.63 2.22
CA ILE A 71 -1.12 -16.82 1.72
C ILE A 71 -0.18 -18.04 1.78
N LEU A 72 1.04 -17.90 1.26
CA LEU A 72 2.04 -18.98 1.28
C LEU A 72 2.34 -19.43 2.71
N TYR A 73 2.52 -18.49 3.65
CA TYR A 73 2.75 -18.79 5.05
C TYR A 73 1.58 -19.59 5.66
N VAL A 74 0.34 -19.18 5.40
CA VAL A 74 -0.86 -19.88 5.89
C VAL A 74 -0.93 -21.30 5.33
N GLU A 75 -0.74 -21.48 4.02
CA GLU A 75 -0.79 -22.80 3.40
C GLU A 75 0.33 -23.72 3.91
N VAL A 76 1.57 -23.23 3.99
CA VAL A 76 2.70 -24.00 4.48
C VAL A 76 2.53 -24.36 5.96
N SER A 77 2.13 -23.41 6.81
CA SER A 77 1.91 -23.65 8.24
C SER A 77 0.83 -24.70 8.52
N ARG A 78 -0.22 -24.77 7.68
CA ARG A 78 -1.26 -25.81 7.77
C ARG A 78 -0.73 -27.21 7.48
N LEU A 79 0.24 -27.35 6.57
CA LEU A 79 0.86 -28.64 6.27
C LEU A 79 1.65 -29.20 7.47
N PHE A 80 2.24 -28.32 8.27
CA PHE A 80 3.05 -28.69 9.44
C PHE A 80 2.29 -28.69 10.78
N SER A 81 1.14 -28.01 10.87
CA SER A 81 0.31 -27.96 12.09
C SER A 81 -0.69 -29.13 12.19
N LYS A 82 -0.46 -30.21 11.43
CA LYS A 82 -1.26 -31.43 11.45
C LYS A 82 -0.55 -32.53 12.21
#